data_AF-A0A2B7Y360-F1
#
_entry.id   AF-A0A2B7Y360-F1
#
_cell.length_a   1.000
_cell.length_b   1.000
_cell.length_c   1.000
_cell.angle_alpha   90.00
_cell.angle_beta   90.00
_cell.angle_gamma   90.00
#
_symmetry.space_group_name_H-M   'P 1'
#
loop_
_entity.id
_entity.type
_entity.pdbx_description
1 polymer ?
#
loop_
_entity_poly.entity_id
_entity_poly.type
_entity_poly.pdbx_seq_one_letter_code
_entity_poly.pdbx_strand_id
1 'polypeptide(L)'
;MGEGILFRIEGRVGSTTFDYALASVRRERECISQLPPFRRPQGIFGGPRRYEPTTEAKLAVLDDFEKVALYLLPKDSSVHVPVLWNGDLHHENIFVDPDNPTKILSIIDWQTVNLAPLFQQVRVPGFLDYAGPRPADGFALPSPPESFEILDRAEKEQAKELQVQQTMYKTYEMLTTRENRPAFNALRHSKTLGSEIISLISQVHNDGERIIKGQLTQAAREWEQLVGQNGPPCPLAKLLTPASIAAQEVDQQKWGGGVQMLEDVIEALGGAENGWDGWVSHEDYEQLKQKLQIVKDQFWDHVAGDNMAGRKAWENVWPFQDD
;
A
#
# COMPACT_ATOMS: atom_id res chain seq x y z
N MET A 1 -9.82 1.72 -33.13
CA MET A 1 -10.25 0.39 -32.65
C MET A 1 -9.44 0.11 -31.40
N GLY A 2 -9.96 0.49 -30.24
CA GLY A 2 -9.35 0.17 -28.95
C GLY A 2 -10.19 -0.93 -28.33
N GLU A 3 -9.77 -2.17 -28.50
CA GLU A 3 -10.35 -3.29 -27.77
C GLU A 3 -10.00 -3.10 -26.30
N GLY A 4 -10.93 -2.50 -25.54
CA GLY A 4 -10.88 -2.55 -24.10
C GLY A 4 -10.93 -4.01 -23.69
N ILE A 5 -9.89 -4.46 -22.98
CA ILE A 5 -9.83 -5.80 -22.41
C ILE A 5 -10.93 -5.88 -21.35
N LEU A 6 -12.11 -6.35 -21.76
CA LEU A 6 -13.20 -6.68 -20.87
C LEU A 6 -12.87 -8.03 -20.23
N PHE A 7 -12.34 -8.01 -19.01
CA PHE A 7 -12.33 -9.21 -18.19
C PHE A 7 -13.78 -9.57 -17.85
N ARG A 8 -14.36 -10.48 -18.63
CA ARG A 8 -15.65 -11.07 -18.34
C ARG A 8 -15.47 -11.99 -17.13
N ILE A 9 -15.76 -11.48 -15.93
CA ILE A 9 -15.84 -12.30 -14.72
C ILE A 9 -17.11 -13.14 -14.86
N GLU A 10 -16.99 -14.31 -15.47
CA GLU A 10 -18.04 -15.32 -15.47
C GLU A 10 -18.10 -15.99 -14.08
N GLY A 11 -18.96 -15.45 -13.23
CA GLY A 11 -19.22 -15.94 -11.89
C GLY A 11 -19.99 -14.88 -11.12
N ARG A 12 -20.97 -15.28 -10.31
CA ARG A 12 -21.64 -14.35 -9.39
C ARG A 12 -20.55 -13.68 -8.55
N VAL A 13 -20.33 -12.38 -8.75
CA VAL A 13 -19.66 -11.54 -7.74
C VAL A 13 -20.47 -11.77 -6.47
N GLY A 14 -19.89 -12.46 -5.49
CA GLY A 14 -20.69 -13.11 -4.46
C GLY A 14 -21.52 -12.13 -3.64
N SER A 15 -22.47 -12.68 -2.89
CA SER A 15 -23.50 -11.90 -2.19
C SER A 15 -23.01 -11.26 -0.88
N THR A 16 -21.76 -11.49 -0.49
CA THR A 16 -21.21 -11.07 0.81
C THR A 16 -19.79 -10.51 0.70
N THR A 17 -19.38 -9.73 1.70
CA THR A 17 -17.98 -9.28 1.90
C THR A 17 -16.97 -10.44 1.88
N PHE A 18 -17.34 -11.57 2.48
CA PHE A 18 -16.50 -12.76 2.48
C PHE A 18 -16.29 -13.29 1.07
N ASP A 19 -17.38 -13.39 0.28
CA ASP A 19 -17.28 -13.81 -1.11
C ASP A 19 -16.44 -12.83 -1.95
N TYR A 20 -16.53 -11.51 -1.68
CA TYR A 20 -15.71 -10.50 -2.33
C TYR A 20 -14.21 -10.69 -2.03
N ALA A 21 -13.86 -10.96 -0.77
CA ALA A 21 -12.48 -11.28 -0.38
C ALA A 21 -11.98 -12.54 -1.09
N LEU A 22 -12.79 -13.59 -1.17
CA LEU A 22 -12.45 -14.82 -1.91
C LEU A 22 -12.38 -14.60 -3.43
N ALA A 23 -13.22 -13.72 -3.99
CA ALA A 23 -13.15 -13.36 -5.40
C ALA A 23 -11.83 -12.63 -5.72
N SER A 24 -11.33 -11.80 -4.80
CA SER A 24 -10.02 -11.15 -4.92
C SER A 24 -8.90 -12.19 -4.96
N VAL A 25 -8.96 -13.23 -4.13
CA VAL A 25 -8.01 -14.35 -4.18
C VAL A 25 -8.04 -15.07 -5.52
N ARG A 26 -9.24 -15.41 -6.03
CA ARG A 26 -9.38 -16.08 -7.33
C ARG A 26 -8.81 -15.24 -8.47
N ARG A 27 -9.07 -13.94 -8.46
CA ARG A 27 -8.49 -13.00 -9.44
C ARG A 27 -6.96 -13.05 -9.39
N GLU A 28 -6.39 -12.99 -8.21
CA GLU A 28 -4.93 -13.00 -8.05
C GLU A 28 -4.30 -14.32 -8.46
N ARG A 29 -4.95 -15.47 -8.18
CA ARG A 29 -4.51 -16.77 -8.70
C ARG A 29 -4.48 -16.79 -10.22
N GLU A 30 -5.52 -16.26 -10.86
CA GLU A 30 -5.59 -16.18 -12.33
C GLU A 30 -4.53 -15.23 -12.90
N CYS A 31 -4.27 -14.11 -12.23
CA CYS A 31 -3.17 -13.22 -12.60
C CYS A 31 -1.83 -13.95 -12.52
N ILE A 32 -1.56 -14.65 -11.42
CA ILE A 32 -0.31 -15.42 -11.22
C ILE A 32 -0.15 -16.53 -12.26
N SER A 33 -1.24 -17.15 -12.73
CA SER A 33 -1.17 -18.24 -13.71
C SER A 33 -1.08 -17.76 -15.16
N GLN A 34 -1.77 -16.67 -15.52
CA GLN A 34 -1.93 -16.25 -16.92
C GLN A 34 -1.05 -15.06 -17.32
N LEU A 35 -0.68 -14.20 -16.37
CA LEU A 35 0.04 -12.98 -16.68
C LEU A 35 1.56 -13.17 -16.54
N PRO A 36 2.36 -12.42 -17.30
CA PRO A 36 3.79 -12.36 -17.05
C PRO A 36 4.06 -11.76 -15.67
N PRO A 37 5.25 -12.01 -15.09
CA PRO A 37 5.67 -11.37 -13.84
C PRO A 37 5.42 -9.85 -13.88
N PHE A 38 4.98 -9.31 -12.75
CA PHE A 38 4.68 -7.89 -12.63
C PHE A 38 5.93 -7.05 -12.94
N ARG A 39 5.78 -6.08 -13.85
CA ARG A 39 6.91 -5.34 -14.42
C ARG A 39 7.40 -4.17 -13.55
N ARG A 40 6.65 -3.77 -12.53
CA ARG A 40 6.98 -2.61 -11.68
C ARG A 40 7.05 -3.00 -10.21
N PRO A 41 7.95 -3.93 -9.85
CA PRO A 41 8.00 -4.43 -8.49
C PRO A 41 8.31 -3.32 -7.48
N GLN A 42 7.93 -3.53 -6.21
CA GLN A 42 8.22 -2.56 -5.14
C GLN A 42 9.71 -2.49 -4.77
N GLY A 43 10.55 -3.34 -5.35
CA GLY A 43 11.98 -3.40 -5.13
C GLY A 43 12.71 -4.12 -6.26
N ILE A 44 14.04 -4.05 -6.25
CA ILE A 44 14.87 -4.80 -7.19
C ILE A 44 15.03 -6.24 -6.68
N PHE A 45 14.19 -7.14 -7.20
CA PHE A 45 14.14 -8.56 -6.81
C PHE A 45 14.72 -9.49 -7.87
N GLY A 46 15.05 -10.73 -7.50
CA GLY A 46 15.60 -11.74 -8.40
C GLY A 46 17.11 -11.62 -8.68
N GLY A 47 17.77 -10.62 -8.08
CA GLY A 47 19.21 -10.46 -8.16
C GLY A 47 19.98 -11.54 -7.38
N PRO A 48 21.28 -11.78 -7.68
CA PRO A 48 22.10 -12.73 -6.95
C PRO A 48 22.07 -12.55 -5.43
N ARG A 49 21.72 -13.63 -4.70
CA ARG A 49 21.57 -13.67 -3.23
C ARG A 49 20.48 -12.76 -2.65
N ARG A 50 19.61 -12.18 -3.50
CA ARG A 50 18.47 -11.37 -3.08
C ARG A 50 17.22 -12.20 -2.89
N TYR A 51 16.13 -11.52 -2.56
CA TYR A 51 14.81 -12.12 -2.51
C TYR A 51 14.36 -12.48 -3.93
N GLU A 52 13.84 -13.69 -4.09
CA GLU A 52 13.30 -14.20 -5.35
C GLU A 52 11.78 -14.42 -5.14
N PRO A 53 10.92 -13.61 -5.77
CA PRO A 53 9.49 -13.85 -5.80
C PRO A 53 9.23 -15.15 -6.57
N THR A 54 8.43 -16.06 -6.01
CA THR A 54 8.07 -17.31 -6.70
C THR A 54 6.57 -17.49 -6.77
N THR A 55 6.12 -18.15 -7.83
CA THR A 55 4.71 -18.53 -8.02
C THR A 55 4.20 -19.35 -6.84
N GLU A 56 5.01 -20.27 -6.32
CA GLU A 56 4.64 -21.12 -5.19
C GLU A 56 4.45 -20.30 -3.91
N ALA A 57 5.32 -19.32 -3.65
CA ALA A 57 5.19 -18.45 -2.48
C ALA A 57 3.94 -17.57 -2.57
N LYS A 58 3.66 -17.01 -3.76
CA LYS A 58 2.45 -16.22 -4.03
C LYS A 58 1.19 -17.05 -3.81
N LEU A 59 1.11 -18.24 -4.39
CA LEU A 59 -0.04 -19.15 -4.23
C LEU A 59 -0.20 -19.65 -2.78
N ALA A 60 0.89 -19.95 -2.08
CA ALA A 60 0.83 -20.42 -0.70
C ALA A 60 0.24 -19.37 0.26
N VAL A 61 0.51 -18.09 0.01
CA VAL A 61 -0.08 -16.98 0.79
C VAL A 61 -1.57 -16.85 0.53
N LEU A 62 -2.01 -17.02 -0.73
CA LEU A 62 -3.43 -17.07 -1.07
C LEU A 62 -4.14 -18.26 -0.39
N ASP A 63 -3.52 -19.44 -0.40
CA ASP A 63 -4.05 -20.64 0.29
C ASP A 63 -4.18 -20.41 1.81
N ASP A 64 -3.20 -19.75 2.42
CA ASP A 64 -3.19 -19.48 3.85
C ASP A 64 -4.21 -18.39 4.23
N PHE A 65 -4.35 -17.35 3.40
CA PHE A 65 -5.39 -16.35 3.57
C PHE A 65 -6.80 -16.95 3.52
N GLU A 66 -7.11 -17.80 2.53
CA GLU A 66 -8.45 -18.40 2.38
C GLU A 66 -8.92 -19.16 3.64
N LYS A 67 -7.98 -19.79 4.37
CA LYS A 67 -8.28 -20.52 5.62
C LYS A 67 -8.72 -19.61 6.77
N VAL A 68 -8.32 -18.34 6.74
CA VAL A 68 -8.56 -17.39 7.84
C VAL A 68 -9.43 -16.20 7.44
N ALA A 69 -9.70 -16.00 6.14
CA ALA A 69 -10.35 -14.82 5.59
C ALA A 69 -11.65 -14.42 6.31
N LEU A 70 -12.48 -15.40 6.71
CA LEU A 70 -13.73 -15.13 7.44
C LEU A 70 -13.49 -14.45 8.80
N TYR A 71 -12.42 -14.83 9.49
CA TYR A 71 -12.08 -14.33 10.82
C TYR A 71 -11.36 -12.98 10.78
N LEU A 72 -10.86 -12.58 9.61
CA LEU A 72 -10.20 -11.29 9.38
C LEU A 72 -11.21 -10.16 9.10
N LEU A 73 -12.46 -10.49 8.77
CA LEU A 73 -13.49 -9.50 8.49
C LEU A 73 -13.82 -8.66 9.74
N PRO A 74 -14.10 -7.35 9.59
CA PRO A 74 -14.64 -6.55 10.68
C PRO A 74 -15.92 -7.19 11.25
N LYS A 75 -16.02 -7.28 12.58
CA LYS A 75 -17.22 -7.80 13.25
C LYS A 75 -18.43 -6.87 13.11
N ASP A 76 -18.19 -5.57 12.91
CA ASP A 76 -19.22 -4.59 12.60
C ASP A 76 -19.67 -4.76 11.13
N SER A 77 -20.89 -5.25 10.92
CA SER A 77 -21.45 -5.42 9.57
C SER A 77 -21.83 -4.11 8.88
N SER A 78 -21.91 -2.99 9.61
CA SER A 78 -22.24 -1.68 9.00
C SER A 78 -21.15 -1.19 8.04
N VAL A 79 -19.93 -1.71 8.16
CA VAL A 79 -18.80 -1.33 7.29
C VAL A 79 -18.60 -2.29 6.11
N HIS A 80 -19.47 -3.29 5.96
CA HIS A 80 -19.44 -4.29 4.88
C HIS A 80 -20.14 -3.82 3.61
N VAL A 81 -20.82 -2.67 3.68
CA VAL A 81 -21.65 -2.15 2.58
C VAL A 81 -20.76 -1.90 1.35
N PRO A 82 -21.14 -2.38 0.16
CA PRO A 82 -20.43 -2.06 -1.06
C PRO A 82 -20.62 -0.59 -1.43
N VAL A 83 -19.53 0.11 -1.71
CA VAL A 83 -19.55 1.53 -2.08
C VAL A 83 -18.68 1.78 -3.31
N LEU A 84 -18.88 2.93 -3.95
CA LEU A 84 -17.87 3.56 -4.78
C LEU A 84 -17.25 4.68 -3.94
N TRP A 85 -15.95 4.59 -3.68
CA TRP A 85 -15.23 5.58 -2.89
C TRP A 85 -14.05 6.12 -3.70
N ASN A 86 -13.93 7.46 -3.82
CA ASN A 86 -12.74 8.05 -4.42
C ASN A 86 -11.58 7.98 -3.42
N GLY A 87 -10.62 7.09 -3.70
CA GLY A 87 -9.45 6.85 -2.86
C GLY A 87 -8.32 7.87 -3.04
N ASP A 88 -8.37 8.70 -4.08
CA ASP A 88 -7.28 9.59 -4.49
C ASP A 88 -7.68 11.07 -4.43
N LEU A 89 -8.27 11.44 -3.28
CA LEU A 89 -8.81 12.78 -3.08
C LEU A 89 -7.71 13.72 -2.55
N HIS A 90 -6.87 14.24 -3.46
CA HIS A 90 -5.91 15.32 -3.22
C HIS A 90 -6.33 16.63 -3.91
N HIS A 91 -5.58 17.71 -3.67
CA HIS A 91 -5.96 19.07 -4.08
C HIS A 91 -6.04 19.26 -5.60
N GLU A 92 -5.26 18.51 -6.38
CA GLU A 92 -5.30 18.58 -7.85
C GLU A 92 -6.55 17.91 -8.45
N ASN A 93 -7.20 17.03 -7.67
CA ASN A 93 -8.43 16.34 -8.06
C ASN A 93 -9.72 17.05 -7.62
N ILE A 94 -9.62 18.24 -7.02
CA ILE A 94 -10.76 19.03 -6.52
C ILE A 94 -10.79 20.41 -7.19
N PHE A 95 -11.82 20.65 -8.00
CA PHE A 95 -12.06 21.96 -8.59
C PHE A 95 -13.00 22.77 -7.70
N VAL A 96 -12.59 24.00 -7.36
CA VAL A 96 -13.37 24.94 -6.56
C VAL A 96 -13.71 26.20 -7.36
N ASP A 97 -14.74 26.90 -6.90
CA ASP A 97 -15.18 28.16 -7.51
C ASP A 97 -14.14 29.26 -7.27
N PRO A 98 -13.57 29.91 -8.31
CA PRO A 98 -12.54 30.93 -8.12
C PRO A 98 -13.06 32.17 -7.37
N ASP A 99 -14.37 32.45 -7.47
CA ASP A 99 -15.00 33.57 -6.75
C ASP A 99 -15.43 33.15 -5.33
N ASN A 100 -15.54 31.84 -5.05
CA ASN A 100 -15.85 31.30 -3.73
C ASN A 100 -15.18 29.93 -3.49
N PRO A 101 -13.91 29.89 -3.04
CA PRO A 101 -13.14 28.65 -2.87
C PRO A 101 -13.73 27.62 -1.88
N THR A 102 -14.75 27.98 -1.11
CA THR A 102 -15.48 27.03 -0.23
C THR A 102 -16.46 26.13 -0.99
N LYS A 103 -16.77 26.48 -2.24
CA LYS A 103 -17.71 25.75 -3.08
C LYS A 103 -16.94 24.83 -4.03
N ILE A 104 -17.11 23.53 -3.81
CA ILE A 104 -16.62 22.50 -4.73
C ILE A 104 -17.47 22.51 -6.00
N LEU A 105 -16.82 22.66 -7.16
CA LEU A 105 -17.45 22.61 -8.48
C LEU A 105 -17.43 21.19 -9.05
N SER A 106 -16.33 20.47 -8.89
CA SER A 106 -16.18 19.11 -9.40
C SER A 106 -15.08 18.34 -8.68
N ILE A 107 -15.20 17.02 -8.68
CA ILE A 107 -14.18 16.07 -8.24
C ILE A 107 -13.89 15.16 -9.43
N ILE A 108 -12.62 15.07 -9.83
CA ILE A 108 -12.19 14.27 -10.98
C ILE A 108 -11.46 13.00 -10.54
N ASP A 109 -10.80 12.35 -11.50
CA ASP A 109 -9.97 11.16 -11.30
C ASP A 109 -10.68 9.96 -10.66
N TRP A 110 -11.82 9.59 -11.25
CA TRP A 110 -12.61 8.43 -10.83
C TRP A 110 -12.17 7.12 -11.50
N GLN A 111 -11.08 7.13 -12.28
CA GLN A 111 -10.71 6.02 -13.17
C GLN A 111 -10.22 4.77 -12.43
N THR A 112 -9.76 4.92 -11.19
CA THR A 112 -9.26 3.83 -10.34
C THR A 112 -10.30 3.31 -9.33
N VAL A 113 -11.50 3.90 -9.32
CA VAL A 113 -12.56 3.54 -8.37
C VAL A 113 -13.18 2.19 -8.72
N ASN A 114 -13.37 1.35 -7.71
CA ASN A 114 -14.02 0.06 -7.83
C ASN A 114 -15.14 -0.12 -6.79
N LEU A 115 -16.02 -1.09 -7.03
CA LEU A 115 -17.06 -1.47 -6.08
C LEU A 115 -16.50 -2.50 -5.10
N ALA A 116 -16.33 -2.10 -3.84
CA ALA A 116 -15.80 -2.93 -2.77
C ALA A 116 -16.44 -2.58 -1.40
N PRO A 117 -16.29 -3.43 -0.38
CA PRO A 117 -16.71 -3.11 0.99
C PRO A 117 -16.12 -1.79 1.52
N LEU A 118 -16.92 -1.00 2.22
CA LEU A 118 -16.53 0.33 2.72
C LEU A 118 -15.24 0.32 3.57
N PHE A 119 -15.07 -0.67 4.46
CA PHE A 119 -13.86 -0.77 5.29
C PHE A 119 -12.56 -0.95 4.51
N GLN A 120 -12.63 -1.50 3.28
CA GLN A 120 -11.46 -1.68 2.43
C GLN A 120 -11.08 -0.40 1.70
N GLN A 121 -12.07 0.46 1.38
CA GLN A 121 -11.86 1.63 0.53
C GLN A 121 -11.67 2.93 1.29
N VAL A 122 -12.33 3.09 2.43
CA VAL A 122 -12.34 4.39 3.12
C VAL A 122 -10.92 4.77 3.54
N ARG A 123 -10.52 5.98 3.21
CA ARG A 123 -9.23 6.57 3.60
C ARG A 123 -9.45 7.99 4.08
N VAL A 124 -8.52 8.50 4.87
CA VAL A 124 -8.44 9.95 5.08
C VAL A 124 -8.01 10.56 3.75
N PRO A 125 -8.70 11.60 3.24
CA PRO A 125 -8.33 12.25 1.99
C PRO A 125 -6.88 12.71 1.96
N GLY A 126 -6.22 12.57 0.81
CA GLY A 126 -4.82 12.96 0.62
C GLY A 126 -4.55 14.44 0.87
N PHE A 127 -5.53 15.32 0.65
CA PHE A 127 -5.39 16.74 0.98
C PHE A 127 -5.30 17.04 2.50
N LEU A 128 -5.54 16.04 3.36
CA LEU A 128 -5.33 16.11 4.82
C LEU A 128 -4.06 15.37 5.26
N ASP A 129 -3.25 14.90 4.31
CA ASP A 129 -1.96 14.31 4.62
C ASP A 129 -0.92 15.38 4.94
N TYR A 130 -0.03 15.09 5.88
CA TYR A 130 1.02 16.01 6.31
C TYR A 130 2.18 15.27 6.97
N ALA A 131 3.37 15.85 6.86
CA ALA A 131 4.54 15.37 7.57
C ALA A 131 4.44 15.71 9.07
N GLY A 132 4.43 14.69 9.92
CA GLY A 132 4.44 14.87 11.37
C GLY A 132 3.58 13.85 12.11
N PRO A 133 3.56 13.95 13.46
CA PRO A 133 2.79 13.03 14.28
C PRO A 133 1.28 13.24 14.06
N ARG A 134 0.56 12.13 13.87
CA ARG A 134 -0.90 12.14 13.90
C ARG A 134 -1.40 12.47 15.30
N PRO A 135 -2.52 13.21 15.44
CA PRO A 135 -3.04 13.58 16.75
C PRO A 135 -3.60 12.33 17.43
N ALA A 136 -3.47 12.24 18.75
CA ALA A 136 -3.97 11.12 19.53
C ALA A 136 -5.46 10.85 19.28
N ASP A 137 -5.89 9.60 19.38
CA ASP A 137 -7.29 9.22 19.23
C ASP A 137 -8.20 10.02 20.18
N GLY A 138 -9.43 10.31 19.73
CA GLY A 138 -10.41 11.09 20.47
C GLY A 138 -10.58 12.52 19.94
N PHE A 139 -11.26 13.36 20.72
CA PHE A 139 -11.75 14.68 20.28
C PHE A 139 -10.96 15.86 20.87
N ALA A 140 -9.79 15.60 21.43
CA ALA A 140 -8.91 16.67 21.91
C ALA A 140 -8.33 17.43 20.71
N LEU A 141 -8.43 18.76 20.74
CA LEU A 141 -7.82 19.62 19.73
C LEU A 141 -6.30 19.69 19.94
N PRO A 142 -5.50 19.72 18.85
CA PRO A 142 -4.06 19.86 18.94
C PRO A 142 -3.67 21.18 19.61
N SER A 143 -2.72 21.11 20.53
CA SER A 143 -2.13 22.27 21.19
C SER A 143 -0.68 22.46 20.74
N PRO A 144 -0.14 23.69 20.81
CA PRO A 144 1.27 23.92 20.55
C PRO A 144 2.15 23.10 21.51
N PRO A 145 3.42 22.82 21.16
CA PRO A 145 4.35 22.15 22.07
C PRO A 145 4.56 22.98 23.34
N GLU A 146 4.83 22.32 24.47
CA GLU A 146 5.06 23.02 25.75
C GLU A 146 6.21 24.05 25.68
N SER A 147 7.21 23.77 24.84
CA SER A 147 8.35 24.64 24.58
C SER A 147 8.08 25.76 23.58
N PHE A 148 6.83 25.93 23.10
CA PHE A 148 6.53 26.86 22.01
C PHE A 148 7.08 28.27 22.24
N GLU A 149 6.99 28.80 23.46
CA GLU A 149 7.45 30.16 23.77
C GLU A 149 8.96 30.35 23.64
N ILE A 150 9.75 29.29 23.85
CA ILE A 150 11.22 29.33 23.79
C ILE A 150 11.79 28.95 22.41
N LEU A 151 10.93 28.51 21.48
CA LEU A 151 11.32 28.23 20.10
C LEU A 151 11.73 29.51 19.35
N ASP A 152 12.61 29.34 18.38
CA ASP A 152 12.95 30.42 17.46
C ASP A 152 11.77 30.77 16.52
N ARG A 153 11.96 31.80 15.68
CA ARG A 153 10.89 32.26 14.79
C ARG A 153 10.48 31.20 13.76
N ALA A 154 11.45 30.49 13.18
CA ALA A 154 11.19 29.50 12.14
C ALA A 154 10.54 28.25 12.73
N GLU A 155 11.03 27.78 13.88
CA GLU A 155 10.45 26.67 14.63
C GLU A 155 9.01 26.99 15.08
N LYS A 156 8.74 28.23 15.51
CA LYS A 156 7.38 28.69 15.82
C LYS A 156 6.45 28.65 14.61
N GLU A 157 6.95 29.00 13.43
CA GLU A 157 6.17 28.97 12.19
C GLU A 157 5.83 27.54 11.80
N GLN A 158 6.81 26.63 11.83
CA GLN A 158 6.60 25.20 11.59
C GLN A 158 5.63 24.58 12.61
N ALA A 159 5.76 24.91 13.89
CA ALA A 159 4.85 24.41 14.93
C ALA A 159 3.41 24.90 14.71
N LYS A 160 3.21 26.14 14.26
CA LYS A 160 1.88 26.66 13.91
C LYS A 160 1.30 25.96 12.68
N GLU A 161 2.11 25.75 11.64
CA GLU A 161 1.68 25.05 10.43
C GLU A 161 1.25 23.62 10.75
N LEU A 162 2.08 22.88 11.50
CA LEU A 162 1.74 21.53 11.97
C LEU A 162 0.45 21.54 12.79
N GLN A 163 0.26 22.52 13.68
CA GLN A 163 -0.96 22.64 14.46
C GLN A 163 -2.20 22.84 13.56
N VAL A 164 -2.10 23.65 12.51
CA VAL A 164 -3.19 23.83 11.53
C VAL A 164 -3.52 22.51 10.84
N GLN A 165 -2.52 21.78 10.36
CA GLN A 165 -2.72 20.49 9.69
C GLN A 165 -3.36 19.45 10.63
N GLN A 166 -2.87 19.34 11.86
CA GLN A 166 -3.44 18.47 12.88
C GLN A 166 -4.90 18.87 13.21
N THR A 167 -5.20 20.17 13.23
CA THR A 167 -6.55 20.68 13.51
C THR A 167 -7.51 20.37 12.37
N MET A 168 -7.08 20.49 11.12
CA MET A 168 -7.87 20.10 9.94
C MET A 168 -8.18 18.61 9.97
N TYR A 169 -7.17 17.78 10.23
CA TYR A 169 -7.35 16.33 10.38
C TYR A 169 -8.36 15.98 11.47
N LYS A 170 -8.26 16.60 12.66
CA LYS A 170 -9.23 16.39 13.74
C LYS A 170 -10.63 16.87 13.40
N THR A 171 -10.73 18.00 12.70
CA THR A 171 -12.02 18.52 12.24
C THR A 171 -12.69 17.55 11.27
N TYR A 172 -11.94 16.97 10.34
CA TYR A 172 -12.43 15.92 9.46
C TYR A 172 -12.93 14.70 10.24
N GLU A 173 -12.17 14.21 11.22
CA GLU A 173 -12.57 13.08 12.05
C GLU A 173 -13.88 13.36 12.82
N MET A 174 -14.01 14.56 13.40
CA MET A 174 -15.21 15.01 14.12
C MET A 174 -16.44 15.13 13.19
N LEU A 175 -16.27 15.77 12.03
CA LEU A 175 -17.35 15.93 11.06
C LEU A 175 -17.77 14.58 10.48
N THR A 176 -16.82 13.72 10.14
CA THR A 176 -17.11 12.35 9.66
C THR A 176 -17.87 11.56 10.71
N THR A 177 -17.50 11.66 12.00
CA THR A 177 -18.24 11.00 13.09
C THR A 177 -19.69 11.48 13.16
N ARG A 178 -19.92 12.78 12.99
CA ARG A 178 -21.24 13.41 13.11
C ARG A 178 -22.13 13.17 11.88
N GLU A 179 -21.56 13.27 10.69
CA GLU A 179 -22.30 13.34 9.42
C GLU A 179 -22.26 12.03 8.64
N ASN A 180 -21.21 11.23 8.80
CA ASN A 180 -21.03 9.95 8.11
C ASN A 180 -20.45 8.87 9.04
N ARG A 181 -21.26 8.48 10.03
CA ARG A 181 -20.87 7.50 11.04
C ARG A 181 -20.40 6.15 10.46
N PRO A 182 -20.99 5.60 9.37
CA PRO A 182 -20.46 4.41 8.73
C PRO A 182 -19.01 4.58 8.23
N ALA A 183 -18.69 5.71 7.58
CA ALA A 183 -17.32 6.00 7.14
C ALA A 183 -16.36 6.15 8.34
N PHE A 184 -16.80 6.79 9.42
CA PHE A 184 -16.00 6.88 10.64
C PHE A 184 -15.69 5.51 11.24
N ASN A 185 -16.69 4.63 11.37
CA ASN A 185 -16.48 3.26 11.85
C ASN A 185 -15.53 2.50 10.92
N ALA A 186 -15.71 2.65 9.60
CA ALA A 186 -14.87 2.01 8.60
C ALA A 186 -13.41 2.50 8.66
N LEU A 187 -13.15 3.79 8.91
CA LEU A 187 -11.79 4.33 9.11
C LEU A 187 -11.11 3.76 10.36
N ARG A 188 -11.87 3.42 11.40
CA ARG A 188 -11.32 2.72 12.57
C ARG A 188 -10.99 1.27 12.25
N HIS A 189 -11.84 0.62 11.45
CA HIS A 189 -11.61 -0.76 11.02
C HIS A 189 -10.51 -0.91 9.97
N SER A 190 -10.27 0.09 9.13
CA SER A 190 -9.23 0.03 8.09
C SER A 190 -7.81 -0.10 8.67
N LYS A 191 -7.63 0.23 9.96
CA LYS A 191 -6.36 0.12 10.71
C LYS A 191 -6.17 -1.23 11.41
N THR A 192 -7.10 -2.17 11.28
CA THR A 192 -6.94 -3.49 11.90
C THR A 192 -6.09 -4.39 11.00
N LEU A 193 -5.31 -5.28 11.61
CA LEU A 193 -4.50 -6.27 10.89
C LEU A 193 -5.31 -7.06 9.87
N GLY A 194 -6.54 -7.46 10.21
CA GLY A 194 -7.43 -8.17 9.28
C GLY A 194 -7.78 -7.35 8.04
N SER A 195 -8.14 -6.07 8.21
CA SER A 195 -8.45 -5.17 7.09
C SER A 195 -7.24 -4.86 6.22
N GLU A 196 -6.05 -4.74 6.83
CA GLU A 196 -4.80 -4.57 6.10
C GLU A 196 -4.48 -5.78 5.23
N ILE A 197 -4.55 -7.00 5.80
CA ILE A 197 -4.35 -8.25 5.06
C ILE A 197 -5.34 -8.35 3.89
N ILE A 198 -6.63 -8.11 4.15
CA ILE A 198 -7.68 -8.17 3.14
C ILE A 198 -7.47 -7.12 2.04
N SER A 199 -6.93 -5.94 2.37
CA SER A 199 -6.63 -4.90 1.37
C SER A 199 -5.42 -5.28 0.51
N LEU A 200 -4.40 -5.90 1.11
CA LEU A 200 -3.18 -6.30 0.43
C LEU A 200 -3.33 -7.59 -0.39
N ILE A 201 -4.29 -8.45 -0.07
CA ILE A 201 -4.47 -9.72 -0.80
C ILE A 201 -4.66 -9.53 -2.30
N SER A 202 -5.21 -8.38 -2.70
CA SER A 202 -5.39 -7.96 -4.10
C SER A 202 -4.10 -7.56 -4.82
N GLN A 203 -2.93 -7.66 -4.17
CA GLN A 203 -1.63 -7.22 -4.68
C GLN A 203 -0.57 -8.35 -4.65
N VAL A 204 -0.98 -9.61 -4.51
CA VAL A 204 -0.07 -10.76 -4.45
C VAL A 204 0.63 -11.02 -5.78
N HIS A 205 -0.04 -10.78 -6.91
CA HIS A 205 0.55 -10.90 -8.24
C HIS A 205 1.75 -9.96 -8.42
N ASN A 206 1.74 -8.80 -7.76
CA ASN A 206 2.82 -7.82 -7.80
C ASN A 206 4.02 -8.36 -7.00
N ASP A 207 4.18 -7.98 -5.73
CA ASP A 207 5.17 -8.57 -4.80
C ASP A 207 4.66 -8.60 -3.34
N GLY A 208 3.34 -8.59 -3.16
CA GLY A 208 2.72 -8.48 -1.84
C GLY A 208 2.89 -9.72 -0.97
N GLU A 209 3.31 -10.87 -1.51
CA GLU A 209 3.28 -12.15 -0.80
C GLU A 209 4.12 -12.15 0.47
N ARG A 210 5.25 -11.42 0.49
CA ARG A 210 6.11 -11.39 1.68
C ARG A 210 5.51 -10.60 2.82
N ILE A 211 4.97 -9.43 2.52
CA ILE A 211 4.27 -8.59 3.50
C ILE A 211 3.08 -9.36 4.08
N ILE A 212 2.26 -9.95 3.20
CA ILE A 212 1.06 -10.67 3.60
C ILE A 212 1.41 -11.93 4.40
N LYS A 213 2.45 -12.67 4.03
CA LYS A 213 2.94 -13.81 4.84
C LYS A 213 3.32 -13.35 6.25
N GLY A 214 3.98 -12.21 6.37
CA GLY A 214 4.32 -11.62 7.68
C GLY A 214 3.09 -11.26 8.51
N GLN A 215 2.11 -10.61 7.90
CA GLN A 215 0.86 -10.26 8.55
C GLN A 215 0.01 -11.50 8.91
N LEU A 216 -0.02 -12.53 8.07
CA LEU A 216 -0.68 -13.81 8.37
C LEU A 216 0.00 -14.54 9.53
N THR A 217 1.33 -14.50 9.62
CA THR A 217 2.07 -15.01 10.78
C THR A 217 1.71 -14.22 12.04
N GLN A 218 1.57 -12.90 11.96
CA GLN A 218 1.11 -12.08 13.08
C GLN A 218 -0.33 -12.43 13.48
N ALA A 219 -1.24 -12.58 12.52
CA ALA A 219 -2.62 -13.00 12.77
C ALA A 219 -2.67 -14.40 13.41
N ALA A 220 -1.75 -15.30 13.05
CA ALA A 220 -1.63 -16.61 13.67
C ALA A 220 -1.15 -16.52 15.14
N ARG A 221 -0.26 -15.57 15.47
CA ARG A 221 0.17 -15.30 16.86
C ARG A 221 -0.97 -14.71 17.69
N GLU A 222 -1.76 -13.82 17.10
CA GLU A 222 -2.89 -13.14 17.75
C GLU A 222 -4.22 -13.88 17.61
N TRP A 223 -4.19 -15.16 17.19
CA TRP A 223 -5.39 -15.89 16.79
C TRP A 223 -6.49 -15.89 17.85
N GLU A 224 -6.13 -16.13 19.12
CA GLU A 224 -7.08 -16.11 20.25
C GLU A 224 -7.76 -14.75 20.42
N GLN A 225 -7.09 -13.64 20.11
CA GLN A 225 -7.69 -12.30 20.16
C GLN A 225 -8.69 -12.09 19.01
N LEU A 226 -8.42 -12.67 17.84
CA LEU A 226 -9.31 -12.61 16.68
C LEU A 226 -10.60 -13.40 16.90
N VAL A 227 -10.46 -14.68 17.29
CA VAL A 227 -11.59 -15.63 17.38
C VAL A 227 -12.20 -15.78 18.78
N GLY A 228 -11.53 -15.27 19.81
CA GLY A 228 -11.88 -15.44 21.22
C GLY A 228 -11.36 -16.75 21.81
N GLN A 229 -11.35 -16.84 23.16
CA GLN A 229 -10.85 -18.00 23.92
C GLN A 229 -11.48 -19.35 23.55
N ASN A 230 -12.74 -19.33 23.09
CA ASN A 230 -13.49 -20.52 22.69
C ASN A 230 -13.54 -20.70 21.16
N GLY A 231 -12.68 -20.00 20.42
CA GLY A 231 -12.60 -20.11 18.98
C GLY A 231 -11.93 -21.40 18.51
N PRO A 232 -11.99 -21.70 17.20
CA PRO A 232 -11.35 -22.88 16.62
C PRO A 232 -9.82 -22.79 16.72
N PRO A 233 -9.10 -23.93 16.64
CA PRO A 233 -7.64 -23.91 16.57
C PRO A 233 -7.15 -23.14 15.34
N CYS A 234 -6.00 -22.47 15.47
CA CYS A 234 -5.41 -21.65 14.41
C CYS A 234 -5.05 -22.51 13.18
N PRO A 235 -5.69 -22.28 12.01
CA PRO A 235 -5.38 -23.02 10.78
C PRO A 235 -3.94 -22.78 10.28
N LEU A 236 -3.30 -21.70 10.76
CA LEU A 236 -1.99 -21.24 10.35
C LEU A 236 -0.89 -21.56 11.38
N ALA A 237 -1.13 -22.47 12.33
CA ALA A 237 -0.15 -22.86 13.34
C ALA A 237 1.21 -23.30 12.75
N LYS A 238 1.22 -23.83 11.51
CA LYS A 238 2.46 -24.17 10.77
C LYS A 238 3.40 -22.97 10.55
N LEU A 239 2.88 -21.74 10.53
CA LEU A 239 3.68 -20.52 10.38
C LEU A 239 4.44 -20.17 11.66
N LEU A 240 4.03 -20.73 12.80
CA LEU A 240 4.59 -20.41 14.12
C LEU A 240 5.74 -21.33 14.54
N THR A 241 6.17 -22.26 13.67
CA THR A 241 7.34 -23.09 13.99
C THR A 241 8.63 -22.25 13.97
N PRO A 242 9.64 -22.57 14.79
CA PRO A 242 10.92 -21.82 14.79
C PRO A 242 11.57 -21.76 13.41
N ALA A 243 11.47 -22.85 12.63
CA ALA A 243 12.00 -22.90 11.27
C ALA A 243 11.24 -21.97 10.31
N SER A 244 9.90 -21.95 10.39
CA SER A 244 9.06 -21.04 9.59
C SER A 244 9.37 -19.58 9.89
N ILE A 245 9.52 -19.24 11.17
CA ILE A 245 9.82 -17.87 11.63
C ILE A 245 11.21 -17.45 11.13
N ALA A 246 12.24 -18.27 11.36
CA ALA A 246 13.60 -17.95 10.93
C ALA A 246 13.70 -17.79 9.40
N ALA A 247 13.03 -18.67 8.63
CA ALA A 247 12.99 -18.55 7.18
C ALA A 247 12.29 -17.26 6.73
N GLN A 248 11.20 -16.88 7.39
CA GLN A 248 10.48 -15.64 7.09
C GLN A 248 11.33 -14.40 7.39
N GLU A 249 12.06 -14.37 8.51
CA GLU A 249 12.93 -13.25 8.89
C GLU A 249 14.04 -13.04 7.85
N VAL A 250 14.68 -14.13 7.40
CA VAL A 250 15.71 -14.07 6.35
C VAL A 250 15.12 -13.53 5.03
N ASP A 251 13.96 -14.04 4.61
CA ASP A 251 13.31 -13.58 3.38
C ASP A 251 12.86 -12.13 3.49
N GLN A 252 12.35 -11.70 4.65
CA GLN A 252 11.94 -10.32 4.91
C GLN A 252 13.13 -9.35 4.87
N GLN A 253 14.28 -9.73 5.42
CA GLN A 253 15.51 -8.94 5.31
C GLN A 253 15.96 -8.80 3.85
N LYS A 254 15.91 -9.89 3.08
CA LYS A 254 16.26 -9.85 1.65
C LYS A 254 15.28 -9.00 0.83
N TRP A 255 13.98 -9.10 1.13
CA TRP A 255 12.94 -8.31 0.48
C TRP A 255 13.12 -6.82 0.80
N GLY A 256 13.28 -6.47 2.08
CA GLY A 256 13.54 -5.09 2.49
C GLY A 256 14.81 -4.51 1.87
N GLY A 257 15.86 -5.32 1.75
CA GLY A 257 17.07 -4.91 1.04
C GLY A 257 16.87 -4.65 -0.46
N GLY A 258 15.91 -5.32 -1.11
CA GLY A 258 15.55 -5.05 -2.51
C GLY A 258 14.70 -3.78 -2.67
N VAL A 259 13.82 -3.50 -1.71
CA VAL A 259 13.06 -2.23 -1.65
C VAL A 259 14.02 -1.06 -1.46
N GLN A 260 14.93 -1.14 -0.49
CA GLN A 260 15.93 -0.09 -0.27
C GLN A 260 16.78 0.18 -1.52
N MET A 261 17.17 -0.86 -2.27
CA MET A 261 17.90 -0.67 -3.53
C MET A 261 17.12 0.15 -4.57
N LEU A 262 15.81 -0.08 -4.68
CA LEU A 262 14.98 0.68 -5.59
C LEU A 262 14.84 2.13 -5.11
N GLU A 263 14.64 2.33 -3.80
CA GLU A 263 14.59 3.66 -3.18
C GLU A 263 15.89 4.43 -3.43
N ASP A 264 17.06 3.82 -3.22
CA ASP A 264 18.37 4.44 -3.47
C ASP A 264 18.55 4.84 -4.94
N VAL A 265 18.07 4.01 -5.88
CA VAL A 265 18.10 4.31 -7.32
C VAL A 265 17.18 5.49 -7.63
N ILE A 266 15.96 5.52 -7.10
CA ILE A 266 15.00 6.60 -7.31
C ILE A 266 15.53 7.91 -6.71
N GLU A 267 16.12 7.87 -5.51
CA GLU A 267 16.77 9.02 -4.89
C GLU A 267 17.91 9.55 -5.77
N ALA A 268 18.77 8.65 -6.26
CA ALA A 268 19.85 9.02 -7.18
C ALA A 268 19.31 9.67 -8.47
N LEU A 269 18.15 9.24 -8.97
CA LEU A 269 17.49 9.83 -10.13
C LEU A 269 16.88 11.21 -9.86
N GLY A 270 16.74 11.62 -8.60
CA GLY A 270 16.19 12.93 -8.22
C GLY A 270 14.89 12.83 -7.42
N GLY A 271 14.65 11.70 -6.75
CA GLY A 271 13.54 11.49 -5.84
C GLY A 271 12.22 11.16 -6.52
N ALA A 272 11.15 11.07 -5.72
CA ALA A 272 9.82 10.65 -6.17
C ALA A 272 9.22 11.56 -7.26
N GLU A 273 9.62 12.84 -7.30
CA GLU A 273 9.23 13.81 -8.34
C GLU A 273 9.68 13.39 -9.75
N ASN A 274 10.75 12.59 -9.84
CA ASN A 274 11.28 12.05 -11.08
C ASN A 274 10.89 10.56 -11.31
N GLY A 275 9.91 10.09 -10.53
CA GLY A 275 9.02 9.00 -10.91
C GLY A 275 9.36 7.63 -10.33
N TRP A 276 8.61 7.23 -9.30
CA TRP A 276 8.29 5.81 -9.05
C TRP A 276 7.64 5.16 -10.30
N ASP A 277 6.91 5.97 -11.08
CA ASP A 277 6.21 5.54 -12.30
C ASP A 277 7.01 5.74 -13.59
N GLY A 278 8.21 6.32 -13.51
CA GLY A 278 9.10 6.59 -14.65
C GLY A 278 8.64 7.70 -15.60
N TRP A 279 7.69 8.55 -15.18
CA TRP A 279 7.25 9.71 -15.98
C TRP A 279 8.22 10.87 -15.78
N VAL A 280 8.56 11.52 -16.89
CA VAL A 280 9.45 12.68 -16.93
C VAL A 280 8.88 13.72 -17.89
N SER A 281 9.09 15.00 -17.58
CA SER A 281 8.70 16.09 -18.48
C SER A 281 9.43 15.95 -19.83
N HIS A 282 8.85 16.48 -20.91
CA HIS A 282 9.52 16.49 -22.21
C HIS A 282 10.86 17.25 -22.15
N GLU A 283 10.92 18.30 -21.33
CA GLU A 283 12.10 19.17 -21.17
C GLU A 283 13.25 18.43 -20.48
N ASP A 284 12.94 17.59 -19.50
CA ASP A 284 13.95 16.88 -18.69
C ASP A 284 14.27 15.47 -19.22
N TYR A 285 13.53 14.98 -20.23
CA TYR A 285 13.62 13.59 -20.72
C TYR A 285 15.06 13.19 -21.09
N GLU A 286 15.73 13.98 -21.92
CA GLU A 286 17.10 13.66 -22.36
C GLU A 286 18.10 13.69 -21.21
N GLN A 287 17.94 14.64 -20.27
CA GLN A 287 18.82 14.75 -19.10
C GLN A 287 18.64 13.54 -18.17
N LEU A 288 17.40 13.18 -17.86
CA LEU A 288 17.10 12.05 -16.99
C LEU A 288 17.44 10.71 -17.63
N LYS A 289 17.31 10.58 -18.95
CA LYS A 289 17.78 9.39 -19.68
C LYS A 289 19.29 9.19 -19.55
N GLN A 290 20.07 10.26 -19.69
CA GLN A 290 21.52 10.20 -19.46
C GLN A 290 21.85 9.87 -18.01
N LYS A 291 21.13 10.50 -17.07
CA LYS A 291 21.28 10.25 -15.63
C LYS A 291 20.95 8.79 -15.27
N LEU A 292 19.91 8.23 -15.87
CA LEU A 292 19.51 6.83 -15.68
C LEU A 292 20.64 5.88 -16.07
N GLN A 293 21.31 6.13 -17.19
CA GLN A 293 22.46 5.33 -17.60
C GLN A 293 23.61 5.41 -16.58
N ILE A 294 23.92 6.61 -16.07
CA ILE A 294 24.95 6.81 -15.04
C ILE A 294 24.59 6.08 -13.75
N VAL A 295 23.35 6.21 -13.27
CA VAL A 295 22.88 5.54 -12.04
C VAL A 295 22.89 4.02 -12.21
N LYS A 296 22.51 3.51 -13.37
CA LYS A 296 22.58 2.08 -13.71
C LYS A 296 24.02 1.55 -13.65
N ASP A 297 24.98 2.28 -14.21
CA ASP A 297 26.39 1.90 -14.17
C ASP A 297 26.95 1.92 -12.73
N GLN A 298 26.64 2.96 -11.95
CA GLN A 298 27.03 3.05 -10.54
C GLN A 298 26.42 1.93 -9.69
N PHE A 299 25.14 1.61 -9.92
CA PHE A 299 24.46 0.49 -9.27
C PHE A 299 25.22 -0.81 -9.54
N TRP A 300 25.57 -1.09 -10.81
CA TRP A 300 26.32 -2.29 -11.19
C TRP A 300 27.70 -2.38 -10.55
N ASP A 301 28.46 -1.29 -10.54
CA ASP A 301 29.76 -1.24 -9.90
C ASP A 301 29.65 -1.59 -8.40
N HIS A 302 28.58 -1.12 -7.74
CA HIS A 302 28.29 -1.43 -6.35
C HIS A 302 27.87 -2.90 -6.12
N VAL A 303 26.97 -3.44 -6.94
CA VAL A 303 26.36 -4.77 -6.68
C VAL A 303 27.09 -5.96 -7.31
N ALA A 304 27.89 -5.73 -8.35
CA ALA A 304 28.59 -6.77 -9.11
C ALA A 304 30.12 -6.63 -9.10
N GLY A 305 30.65 -5.41 -8.92
CA GLY A 305 32.08 -5.14 -9.11
C GLY A 305 32.59 -5.68 -10.45
N ASP A 306 33.74 -6.35 -10.45
CA ASP A 306 34.35 -6.93 -11.67
C ASP A 306 33.70 -8.25 -12.15
N ASN A 307 32.66 -8.75 -11.47
CA ASN A 307 32.04 -10.03 -11.82
C ASN A 307 31.04 -9.86 -12.99
N MET A 308 31.51 -10.11 -14.22
CA MET A 308 30.68 -10.06 -15.43
C MET A 308 29.43 -10.97 -15.39
N ALA A 309 29.50 -12.15 -14.77
CA ALA A 309 28.33 -13.03 -14.64
C ALA A 309 27.30 -12.45 -13.67
N GLY A 310 27.76 -11.76 -12.61
CA GLY A 310 26.90 -11.00 -11.70
C GLY A 310 26.21 -9.85 -12.41
N ARG A 311 26.93 -9.12 -13.27
CA ARG A 311 26.39 -7.97 -14.01
C ARG A 311 25.19 -8.34 -14.91
N LYS A 312 25.29 -9.45 -15.65
CA LYS A 312 24.17 -9.94 -16.49
C LYS A 312 22.92 -10.31 -15.68
N ALA A 313 23.11 -10.92 -14.50
CA ALA A 313 21.98 -11.27 -13.64
C ALA A 313 21.26 -10.01 -13.11
N TRP A 314 22.03 -8.97 -12.77
CA TRP A 314 21.48 -7.67 -12.35
C TRP A 314 20.84 -6.88 -13.49
N GLU A 315 21.33 -7.02 -14.72
CA GLU A 315 20.72 -6.41 -15.90
C GLU A 315 19.30 -6.93 -16.16
N ASN A 316 19.08 -8.24 -16.00
CA ASN A 316 17.76 -8.85 -16.21
C ASN A 316 16.69 -8.37 -15.22
N VAL A 317 17.11 -7.90 -14.05
CA VAL A 317 16.22 -7.45 -12.96
C VAL A 317 16.20 -5.92 -12.81
N TRP A 318 16.86 -5.21 -13.72
CA TRP A 318 16.88 -3.76 -13.70
C TRP A 318 15.45 -3.21 -13.93
N PRO A 319 14.94 -2.33 -13.04
CA PRO A 319 13.53 -1.92 -13.04
C PRO A 319 13.15 -0.99 -14.20
N PHE A 320 14.09 -0.29 -14.82
CA PHE A 320 13.83 0.65 -15.92
C PHE A 320 14.29 0.06 -17.26
N GLN A 321 13.43 -0.72 -17.91
CA GLN A 321 13.71 -1.34 -19.21
C GLN A 321 13.10 -0.51 -20.35
N ASP A 322 13.85 -0.34 -21.44
CA ASP A 322 13.33 0.23 -22.69
C ASP A 322 12.48 -0.85 -23.39
N ASP A 323 11.17 -0.66 -23.46
CA ASP A 323 10.24 -1.46 -24.29
C ASP A 323 10.22 -0.96 -25.74
#